data_AF-A0A9D1I5D1-F1
#
_entry.id   AF-A0A9D1I5D1-F1
#
_cell.length_a   1.000
_cell.length_b   1.000
_cell.length_c   1.000
_cell.angle_alpha   90.00
_cell.angle_beta   90.00
_cell.angle_gamma   90.00
#
_symmetry.space_group_name_H-M   'P 1'
#
loop_
_entity.id
_entity.type
_entity.pdbx_description
1 polymer ?
#
loop_
_entity_poly.entity_id
_entity_poly.type
_entity_poly.pdbx_seq_one_letter_code
_entity_poly.pdbx_strand_id
1 'polypeptide(L)'
;MIKAKRVKAWDEDTTGYSVDSWFHGTYGYQVDGKSYEYRYMSKVYPPYELTLYYINDPGKAFVNEVKKKEHSLALISLLLPIGVFVLTVFLLGAV
;
A
#
# COMPACT_ATOMS: atom_id res chain seq x y z
N MET A 1 -15.04 -5.27 -7.82
CA MET A 1 -13.58 -5.24 -8.11
C MET A 1 -13.38 -5.38 -9.61
N ILE A 2 -12.34 -4.75 -10.18
CA ILE A 2 -12.01 -4.83 -11.61
C ILE A 2 -10.51 -5.06 -11.76
N LYS A 3 -10.12 -5.87 -12.76
CA LYS A 3 -8.73 -6.01 -13.17
C LYS A 3 -8.41 -4.97 -14.25
N ALA A 4 -7.44 -4.10 -13.96
CA ALA A 4 -6.96 -3.10 -14.88
C ALA A 4 -5.56 -3.48 -15.39
N LYS A 5 -5.32 -3.27 -16.68
CA LYS A 5 -4.04 -3.60 -17.33
C LYS A 5 -3.25 -2.33 -17.60
N ARG A 6 -1.95 -2.39 -17.34
CA ARG A 6 -1.04 -1.27 -17.59
C ARG A 6 -0.97 -1.00 -19.10
N VAL A 7 -1.32 0.22 -19.47
CA VAL A 7 -1.19 0.73 -20.85
C VAL A 7 0.16 1.39 -21.03
N LYS A 8 0.58 2.19 -20.04
CA LYS A 8 1.84 2.94 -20.05
C LYS A 8 2.42 2.97 -18.65
N ALA A 9 3.74 2.91 -18.54
CA ALA A 9 4.48 3.32 -17.35
C ALA A 9 5.67 4.18 -17.75
N TRP A 10 6.01 5.11 -16.88
CA TRP A 10 7.19 5.96 -17.02
C TRP A 10 7.71 6.33 -15.64
N ASP A 11 8.97 6.72 -15.62
CA ASP A 11 9.63 7.23 -14.42
C ASP A 11 9.73 8.77 -14.54
N GLU A 12 9.69 9.47 -13.41
CA GLU A 12 10.01 10.91 -13.37
C GLU A 12 11.48 11.19 -13.68
N ASP A 13 12.35 10.26 -13.30
CA ASP A 13 13.79 10.38 -13.52
C ASP A 13 14.17 9.98 -14.95
N THR A 14 14.38 11.00 -15.76
CA THR A 14 14.94 10.88 -17.12
C THR A 14 16.44 10.61 -17.13
N THR A 15 17.12 10.67 -15.98
CA THR A 15 18.58 10.56 -15.88
C THR A 15 19.07 9.20 -15.34
N GLY A 16 18.24 8.47 -14.60
CA GLY A 16 18.50 7.10 -14.13
C GLY A 16 19.32 6.99 -12.83
N TYR A 17 19.47 8.09 -12.07
CA TYR A 17 20.31 8.17 -10.88
C TYR A 17 19.58 8.67 -9.61
N SER A 18 18.30 9.03 -9.70
CA SER A 18 17.52 9.56 -8.60
C SER A 18 16.79 8.45 -7.83
N VAL A 19 17.28 8.17 -6.63
CA VAL A 19 16.62 7.29 -5.63
C VAL A 19 15.27 7.81 -5.14
N ASP A 20 14.95 9.09 -5.41
CA ASP A 20 13.69 9.73 -5.02
C ASP A 20 12.66 9.81 -6.15
N SER A 21 12.91 9.16 -7.28
CA SER A 21 11.97 9.21 -8.38
C SER A 21 10.63 8.53 -8.07
N TRP A 22 9.56 9.04 -8.66
CA TRP A 22 8.24 8.42 -8.63
C TRP A 22 7.95 7.74 -9.96
N PHE A 23 7.50 6.50 -9.88
CA PHE A 23 6.97 5.81 -11.05
C PHE A 23 5.51 6.16 -11.25
N HIS A 24 5.17 6.39 -12.50
CA HIS A 24 3.83 6.67 -12.96
C HIS A 24 3.34 5.53 -13.86
N GLY A 25 2.03 5.31 -13.87
CA GLY A 25 1.39 4.38 -14.78
C GLY A 25 -0.03 4.76 -15.12
N THR A 26 -0.45 4.41 -16.33
CA THR A 26 -1.85 4.46 -16.75
C THR A 26 -2.36 3.04 -16.92
N TYR A 27 -3.51 2.74 -16.33
CA TYR A 27 -4.17 1.43 -16.41
C TYR A 27 -5.52 1.56 -17.09
N GLY A 28 -5.72 0.76 -18.13
CA GLY A 28 -6.99 0.65 -18.82
C GLY A 28 -7.84 -0.47 -18.23
N TYR A 29 -9.15 -0.24 -18.12
CA TYR A 29 -10.12 -1.24 -17.69
C TYR A 29 -11.47 -0.99 -18.35
N GLN A 30 -12.34 -2.01 -18.32
CA GLN A 30 -13.70 -1.90 -18.85
C GLN A 30 -14.73 -2.23 -17.78
N VAL A 31 -15.83 -1.48 -17.79
CA VAL A 31 -17.02 -1.69 -16.96
C VAL A 31 -18.23 -1.55 -17.87
N ASP A 32 -19.08 -2.57 -17.89
CA ASP A 32 -20.31 -2.60 -18.70
C ASP A 32 -20.10 -2.21 -20.17
N GLY A 33 -18.98 -2.67 -20.77
CA GLY A 33 -18.61 -2.40 -22.16
C GLY A 33 -18.03 -1.00 -22.43
N LYS A 34 -17.90 -0.15 -21.42
CA LYS A 34 -17.26 1.16 -21.52
C LYS A 34 -15.83 1.11 -20.99
N SER A 35 -14.91 1.74 -21.72
CA SER A 35 -13.50 1.83 -21.36
C SER A 35 -13.24 3.01 -20.43
N TYR A 36 -12.36 2.79 -19.46
CA TYR A 36 -11.92 3.75 -18.47
C TYR A 36 -10.41 3.67 -18.26
N GLU A 37 -9.85 4.74 -17.72
CA GLU A 37 -8.44 4.82 -17.38
C GLU A 37 -8.25 5.18 -15.90
N TYR A 38 -7.18 4.66 -15.31
CA TYR A 38 -6.76 4.95 -13.95
C TYR A 38 -5.30 5.38 -13.95
N ARG A 39 -5.00 6.51 -13.28
CA ARG A 39 -3.65 7.00 -13.07
C ARG A 39 -3.09 6.46 -11.76
N TYR A 40 -1.91 5.87 -11.84
CA TYR A 40 -1.19 5.26 -10.73
C TYR A 40 0.13 5.98 -10.51
N MET A 41 0.52 6.15 -9.25
CA MET A 41 1.81 6.72 -8.86
C MET A 41 2.35 5.96 -7.65
N SER A 42 3.61 5.54 -7.69
CA SER A 42 4.24 4.78 -6.60
C SER A 42 5.76 4.90 -6.60
N LYS A 43 6.38 4.63 -5.46
CA LYS A 43 7.84 4.51 -5.32
C LYS A 43 8.39 3.20 -5.88
N VAL A 44 7.52 2.25 -6.21
CA VAL A 44 7.90 0.97 -6.81
C VAL A 44 7.41 0.93 -8.25
N TYR A 45 8.20 0.28 -9.12
CA TYR A 45 7.85 0.13 -10.53
C TYR A 45 6.42 -0.44 -10.65
N PRO A 46 5.54 0.16 -11.48
CA PRO A 46 4.12 -0.18 -11.50
C PRO A 46 3.95 -1.64 -11.96
N PRO A 47 3.08 -2.45 -11.35
CA PRO A 47 2.87 -3.83 -11.80
C PRO A 47 2.24 -3.91 -13.20
N TYR A 48 2.15 -5.09 -13.82
CA TYR A 48 1.44 -5.20 -15.11
C TYR A 48 -0.09 -5.12 -14.94
N GLU A 49 -0.61 -5.64 -13.83
CA GLU A 49 -2.03 -5.63 -13.50
C GLU A 49 -2.27 -5.01 -12.12
N LEU A 50 -3.39 -4.28 -12.00
CA LEU A 50 -3.88 -3.73 -10.75
C LEU A 50 -5.32 -4.13 -10.51
N THR A 51 -5.65 -4.35 -9.23
CA THR A 51 -7.03 -4.59 -8.83
C THR A 51 -7.62 -3.28 -8.33
N LEU A 52 -8.60 -2.77 -9.07
CA LEU A 52 -9.29 -1.52 -8.78
C LEU A 52 -10.66 -1.79 -8.16
N TYR A 53 -11.11 -0.83 -7.36
CA TYR A 53 -12.41 -0.80 -6.70
C TYR A 53 -13.08 0.54 -7.01
N TYR A 54 -14.40 0.58 -7.08
CA TYR A 54 -15.16 1.81 -7.31
C TYR A 54 -16.50 1.70 -6.59
N ILE A 55 -17.09 2.84 -6.24
CA ILE A 55 -18.41 2.91 -5.60
C ILE A 55 -19.29 3.79 -6.47
N ASN A 56 -20.33 3.21 -7.06
CA ASN A 56 -21.32 3.82 -7.95
C ASN A 56 -20.79 4.40 -9.27
N ASP A 57 -19.60 5.00 -9.30
CA ASP A 57 -19.00 5.62 -10.47
C ASP A 57 -17.70 4.91 -10.86
N PRO A 58 -17.69 4.14 -11.95
CA PRO A 58 -16.48 3.47 -12.44
C PRO A 58 -15.37 4.45 -12.84
N GLY A 59 -15.65 5.71 -13.15
CA GLY A 59 -14.63 6.72 -13.44
C GLY A 59 -13.81 7.16 -12.22
N LYS A 60 -14.27 6.82 -11.00
CA LYS A 60 -13.62 7.15 -9.72
C LYS A 60 -13.07 5.91 -9.04
N ALA A 61 -12.44 5.04 -9.81
CA ALA A 61 -11.81 3.84 -9.28
C ALA A 61 -10.57 4.16 -8.44
N PHE A 62 -10.26 3.31 -7.46
CA PHE A 62 -9.13 3.43 -6.55
C PHE A 62 -8.49 2.06 -6.26
N VAL A 63 -7.24 2.07 -5.83
CA VAL A 63 -6.50 0.89 -5.39
C VAL A 63 -6.73 0.70 -3.89
N ASN A 64 -7.00 -0.53 -3.48
CA ASN A 64 -6.95 -0.86 -2.05
C ASN A 64 -5.48 -1.03 -1.65
N GLU A 65 -4.84 0.07 -1.25
CA GLU A 65 -3.53 0.01 -0.60
C GLU A 65 -3.71 -0.63 0.77
N VAL A 66 -3.49 -1.95 0.84
CA VAL A 66 -3.26 -2.62 2.12
C VAL A 66 -1.93 -2.09 2.63
N LYS A 67 -1.94 -0.93 3.28
CA LYS A 67 -0.83 -0.49 4.11
C LYS A 67 -0.64 -1.56 5.16
N LYS A 68 0.34 -2.46 4.95
CA LYS A 68 0.79 -3.35 6.01
C LYS A 68 1.16 -2.43 7.18
N LYS A 69 0.32 -2.43 8.21
CA LYS A 69 0.58 -1.72 9.48
C LYS A 69 1.71 -2.46 10.20
N GLU A 70 2.93 -2.39 9.67
CA GLU A 70 4.11 -2.99 10.31
C GLU A 70 4.48 -2.25 11.61
N HIS A 71 3.98 -1.02 11.79
CA HIS A 71 4.19 -0.24 13.02
C HIS A 71 3.52 -0.81 14.28
N SER A 72 2.49 -1.66 14.16
CA SER A 72 1.78 -2.17 15.34
C SER A 72 2.51 -3.32 16.04
N LEU A 73 3.26 -4.15 15.30
CA LEU A 73 3.94 -5.31 15.89
C LEU A 73 5.22 -4.90 16.63
N ALA A 74 5.94 -3.89 16.12
CA ALA A 74 7.14 -3.36 16.77
C ALA A 74 6.86 -2.71 18.14
N LEU A 75 5.72 -2.03 18.29
CA LEU A 75 5.31 -1.45 19.57
C LEU A 75 4.91 -2.52 20.60
N ILE A 76 4.24 -3.59 20.15
CA ILE A 76 3.84 -4.70 21.03
C ILE A 76 5.08 -5.46 21.50
N SER A 77 6.05 -5.75 20.62
CA SER A 77 7.30 -6.42 21.02
C SER A 77 8.16 -5.58 21.98
N LEU A 78 8.10 -4.24 21.92
CA LEU A 78 8.77 -3.36 22.87
C LEU A 78 8.12 -3.34 24.26
N LEU A 79 6.79 -3.45 24.33
CA LEU A 79 6.02 -3.34 25.58
C LEU A 79 5.93 -4.66 26.36
N LEU A 80 6.00 -5.81 25.68
CA LEU A 80 6.00 -7.14 26.32
C LEU A 80 7.05 -7.33 27.43
N PRO A 81 8.34 -6.97 27.26
CA PRO A 81 9.33 -7.15 28.33
C PRO A 81 9.04 -6.30 29.57
N ILE A 82 8.44 -5.12 29.41
CA ILE A 82 8.10 -4.22 30.52
C ILE A 82 6.96 -4.81 31.36
N GLY A 83 5.92 -5.34 30.70
CA GLY A 83 4.79 -5.98 31.39
C GLY A 83 5.20 -7.24 32.17
N VAL A 84 6.08 -8.06 31.59
CA VAL A 84 6.60 -9.27 32.26
C VAL A 84 7.46 -8.90 33.46
N PHE A 85 8.28 -7.86 33.38
CA PHE A 85 9.12 -7.39 34.48
C PHE A 85 8.31 -6.85 35.67
N VAL A 86 7.25 -6.06 35.42
CA VAL A 86 6.38 -5.56 36.50
C VAL A 86 5.65 -6.71 37.18
N LEU A 87 5.15 -7.68 36.40
CA LEU A 87 4.45 -8.84 36.94
C LEU A 87 5.35 -9.73 37.80
N THR A 88 6.59 -9.99 37.37
CA THR A 88 7.54 -10.80 38.16
C THR A 88 7.92 -10.10 39.46
N VAL A 89 8.17 -8.79 39.45
CA VAL A 89 8.46 -8.02 40.67
C VAL A 89 7.27 -8.04 41.64
N PHE A 90 6.03 -7.94 41.14
CA PHE A 90 4.83 -8.02 41.97
C PHE A 90 4.64 -9.41 42.61
N LEU A 91 4.95 -10.48 41.85
CA LEU A 91 4.84 -11.86 42.33
C LEU A 91 5.99 -12.30 43.25
N LEU A 92 7.18 -11.70 43.12
CA LEU A 92 8.39 -12.09 43.86
C LEU A 92 8.60 -11.35 45.19
N GLY A 93 7.76 -10.39 45.57
CA GLY A 93 7.71 -9.91 46.95
C GLY A 93 7.78 -8.39 47.13
N ALA A 94 6.77 -7.68 46.64
CA ALA A 94 6.41 -6.38 47.19
C ALA A 94 5.01 -6.44 47.82
N VAL A 95 4.91 -7.22 48.89
CA VAL A 95 4.01 -6.99 50.05
C VAL A 95 4.91 -7.06 51.28
#